data_AF-A0A7Y5KUS7-F1
#
_entry.id   AF-A0A7Y5KUS7-F1
#
_cell.length_a   1.000
_cell.length_b   1.000
_cell.length_c   1.000
_cell.angle_alpha   90.00
_cell.angle_beta   90.00
_cell.angle_gamma   90.00
#
_symmetry.space_group_name_H-M   'P 1'
#
loop_
_entity.id
_entity.type
_entity.pdbx_description
1 polymer ?
#
loop_
_entity_poly.entity_id
_entity_poly.type
_entity_poly.pdbx_seq_one_letter_code
_entity_poly.pdbx_strand_id
1 'polypeptide(L)'
;MIRHHRIVRSALASLLLVVAPVAFIGCGEIGRIRECNSLNETINKGSNVLTDINAARDLDERIAEIEAFDQSVGKVAVERPELRAFIDEYRKLLADVIVYAREIKDSSDYGEMERRSGELSKREKDLVDRINNYCRG
;
A
#
# COMPACT_ATOMS: atom_id res chain seq x y z
N MET A 1 -36.89 -1.32 -40.85
CA MET A 1 -35.88 -1.96 -39.99
C MET A 1 -36.44 -2.01 -38.57
N ILE A 2 -36.91 -3.19 -38.15
CA ILE A 2 -37.51 -3.42 -36.82
C ILE A 2 -36.56 -4.37 -36.08
N ARG A 3 -36.01 -3.96 -34.93
CA ARG A 3 -35.34 -4.87 -34.00
C ARG A 3 -36.10 -4.88 -32.69
N HIS A 4 -36.62 -6.06 -32.38
CA HIS A 4 -37.39 -6.40 -31.19
C HIS A 4 -36.54 -6.45 -29.92
N HIS A 5 -37.20 -6.08 -28.82
CA HIS A 5 -36.97 -6.36 -27.41
C HIS A 5 -36.26 -7.67 -27.04
N ARG A 6 -35.46 -7.61 -25.95
CA ARG A 6 -35.52 -8.53 -24.78
C ARG A 6 -35.22 -7.67 -23.52
N ILE A 7 -36.12 -7.50 -22.54
CA ILE A 7 -36.66 -8.48 -21.56
C ILE A 7 -35.50 -8.94 -20.63
N VAL A 8 -35.28 -8.40 -19.43
CA VAL A 8 -36.08 -8.41 -18.16
C VAL A 8 -35.52 -9.45 -17.15
N ARG A 9 -35.45 -9.00 -15.87
CA ARG A 9 -35.67 -9.72 -14.59
C ARG A 9 -34.53 -10.35 -13.76
N SER A 10 -34.74 -10.12 -12.45
CA SER A 10 -34.45 -10.93 -11.26
C SER A 10 -33.04 -10.77 -10.68
N ALA A 11 -32.84 -10.08 -9.55
CA ALA A 11 -33.35 -10.32 -8.19
C ALA A 11 -33.04 -11.74 -7.68
N LEU A 12 -32.16 -11.85 -6.69
CA LEU A 12 -32.23 -12.81 -5.58
C LEU A 12 -31.16 -12.49 -4.54
N ALA A 13 -31.62 -12.15 -3.35
CA ALA A 13 -30.86 -12.15 -2.11
C ALA A 13 -30.47 -13.58 -1.73
N SER A 14 -29.31 -13.75 -1.10
CA SER A 14 -29.04 -14.90 -0.22
C SER A 14 -28.07 -14.47 0.87
N LEU A 15 -28.68 -14.24 2.02
CA LEU A 15 -28.11 -14.11 3.34
C LEU A 15 -27.51 -15.47 3.74
N LEU A 16 -26.19 -15.54 3.94
CA LEU A 16 -25.54 -16.62 4.68
C LEU A 16 -24.77 -15.96 5.82
N LEU A 17 -25.47 -15.83 6.95
CA LEU A 17 -24.90 -15.46 8.23
C LEU A 17 -24.10 -16.67 8.74
N VAL A 18 -22.80 -16.70 8.46
CA VAL A 18 -21.89 -17.65 9.11
C VAL A 18 -21.62 -17.11 10.51
N VAL A 19 -22.31 -17.68 11.51
CA VAL A 19 -21.94 -17.52 12.91
C VAL A 19 -20.66 -18.34 13.11
N ALA A 20 -19.52 -17.68 12.96
CA ALA A 20 -18.23 -18.28 13.28
C ALA A 20 -18.11 -18.45 14.81
N PRO A 21 -17.54 -19.57 15.29
CA PRO A 21 -17.28 -19.79 16.70
C PRO A 21 -16.37 -18.67 17.22
N VAL A 22 -16.79 -18.06 18.32
CA VAL A 22 -16.04 -17.02 19.04
C VAL A 22 -14.81 -17.71 19.62
N ALA A 23 -13.73 -17.75 18.83
CA ALA A 23 -12.42 -18.09 19.33
C ALA A 23 -12.11 -17.12 20.48
N PHE A 24 -11.45 -17.61 21.51
CA PHE A 24 -10.87 -16.78 22.57
C PHE A 24 -9.88 -15.80 21.92
N ILE A 25 -10.39 -14.67 21.43
CA ILE A 25 -9.55 -13.55 21.00
C ILE A 25 -8.99 -12.97 22.30
N GLY A 26 -7.83 -13.48 22.71
CA GLY A 26 -7.08 -12.88 23.81
C GLY A 26 -6.92 -11.40 23.52
N CYS A 27 -7.04 -10.53 24.53
CA CYS A 27 -6.97 -9.08 24.37
C CYS A 27 -5.75 -8.60 23.54
N GLY A 28 -4.68 -9.41 23.45
CA GLY A 28 -3.52 -9.19 22.61
C GLY A 28 -3.80 -9.25 21.09
N GLU A 29 -4.72 -10.06 20.59
CA GLU A 29 -5.03 -10.12 19.15
C GLU A 29 -5.87 -8.92 18.69
N ILE A 30 -6.77 -8.42 19.54
CA ILE A 30 -7.57 -7.20 19.25
C ILE A 30 -6.63 -5.99 19.09
N GLY A 31 -5.62 -5.86 19.96
CA GLY A 31 -4.62 -4.80 19.85
C GLY A 31 -3.84 -4.88 18.53
N ARG A 32 -3.39 -6.09 18.15
CA ARG A 32 -2.66 -6.33 16.90
C ARG A 32 -3.48 -5.91 15.70
N ILE A 33 -4.74 -6.35 15.62
CA ILE A 33 -5.63 -6.06 14.50
C ILE A 33 -5.84 -4.54 14.38
N ARG A 34 -6.02 -3.83 15.49
CA ARG A 34 -6.18 -2.36 15.46
C ARG A 34 -4.94 -1.66 14.92
N GLU A 35 -3.75 -2.01 15.41
CA GLU A 35 -2.49 -1.43 14.94
C GLU A 35 -2.24 -1.75 13.46
N CYS A 36 -2.52 -2.99 13.05
CA CYS A 36 -2.45 -3.43 11.66
C CYS A 36 -3.39 -2.66 10.74
N ASN A 37 -4.64 -2.44 11.15
CA ASN A 37 -5.59 -1.66 10.36
C ASN A 37 -5.11 -0.22 10.19
N SER A 38 -4.56 0.40 11.25
CA SER A 38 -4.02 1.76 11.17
C SER A 38 -2.83 1.87 10.20
N LEU A 39 -1.92 0.89 10.24
CA LEU A 39 -0.78 0.83 9.32
C LEU A 39 -1.25 0.60 7.88
N ASN A 40 -2.10 -0.39 7.65
CA ASN A 40 -2.62 -0.71 6.32
C ASN A 40 -3.42 0.43 5.71
N GLU A 41 -4.27 1.11 6.48
CA GLU A 41 -4.98 2.31 6.02
C GLU A 41 -4.02 3.41 5.59
N THR A 42 -2.90 3.58 6.30
CA THR A 42 -1.89 4.59 5.95
C THR A 42 -1.15 4.18 4.67
N ILE A 43 -0.66 2.95 4.59
CA ILE A 43 0.03 2.43 3.40
C ILE A 43 -0.88 2.50 2.16
N ASN A 44 -2.15 2.11 2.28
CA ASN A 44 -3.11 2.15 1.18
C ASN A 44 -3.36 3.57 0.66
N LYS A 45 -3.25 4.61 1.51
CA LYS A 45 -3.37 6.01 1.08
C LYS A 45 -2.19 6.45 0.20
N GLY A 46 -1.02 5.83 0.35
CA GLY A 46 0.16 6.14 -0.44
C GLY A 46 0.32 5.31 -1.72
N SER A 47 -0.56 4.34 -1.97
CA SER A 47 -0.49 3.46 -3.15
C SER A 47 -0.52 4.21 -4.50
N ASN A 48 -0.98 5.47 -4.50
CA ASN A 48 -0.98 6.36 -5.67
C ASN A 48 0.21 7.34 -5.73
N VAL A 49 0.89 7.57 -4.60
CA VAL A 49 2.03 8.51 -4.51
C VAL A 49 3.29 7.89 -5.13
N LEU A 50 3.39 6.56 -5.10
CA LEU A 50 4.50 5.79 -5.66
C LEU A 50 4.28 5.38 -7.12
N THR A 51 3.10 5.64 -7.68
CA THR A 51 2.75 5.20 -9.03
C THR A 51 3.50 6.03 -10.08
N ASP A 52 4.37 5.35 -10.82
CA ASP A 52 5.14 5.81 -11.98
C ASP A 52 5.77 7.20 -11.86
N ILE A 53 6.71 7.32 -10.92
CA ILE A 53 7.71 8.40 -10.88
C ILE A 53 8.39 8.58 -12.25
N ASN A 54 8.57 7.50 -13.01
CA ASN A 54 9.16 7.54 -14.35
C ASN A 54 8.32 8.29 -15.39
N ALA A 55 7.00 8.37 -15.16
CA ALA A 55 6.06 9.08 -16.02
C ALA A 55 5.63 10.44 -15.43
N ALA A 56 6.17 10.81 -14.26
CA ALA A 56 5.82 12.06 -13.61
C ALA A 56 6.29 13.26 -14.45
N ARG A 57 5.35 14.19 -14.71
CA ARG A 57 5.65 15.44 -15.42
C ARG A 57 6.38 16.45 -14.54
N ASP A 58 6.15 16.38 -13.23
CA ASP A 58 6.79 17.22 -12.22
C ASP A 58 7.32 16.30 -11.11
N LEU A 59 8.63 16.04 -11.16
CA LEU A 59 9.31 15.20 -10.16
C LEU A 59 9.43 15.92 -8.81
N ASP A 60 9.51 17.26 -8.79
CA ASP A 60 9.67 18.01 -7.54
C ASP A 60 8.35 17.96 -6.73
N GLU A 61 7.20 18.09 -7.41
CA GLU A 61 5.88 17.88 -6.79
C GLU A 61 5.74 16.45 -6.24
N ARG A 62 6.14 15.42 -7.02
CA ARG A 62 6.07 14.03 -6.55
C ARG A 62 6.99 13.74 -5.39
N ILE A 63 8.21 14.28 -5.38
CA ILE A 63 9.11 14.17 -4.23
C ILE A 63 8.46 14.76 -2.98
N ALA A 64 7.85 15.95 -3.08
CA ALA A 64 7.18 16.58 -1.95
C ALA A 64 6.00 15.75 -1.42
N GLU A 65 5.22 15.12 -2.30
CA GLU A 65 4.15 14.20 -1.90
C GLU A 65 4.69 12.94 -1.21
N ILE A 66 5.77 12.34 -1.71
CA ILE A 66 6.41 11.18 -1.08
C ILE A 66 6.96 11.55 0.29
N GLU A 67 7.58 12.72 0.44
CA GLU A 67 8.06 13.23 1.73
C GLU A 67 6.90 13.45 2.71
N ALA A 68 5.79 14.05 2.27
CA ALA A 68 4.60 14.21 3.11
C ALA A 68 4.00 12.86 3.51
N PHE A 69 4.03 11.88 2.61
CA PHE A 69 3.57 10.53 2.86
C PHE A 69 4.48 9.79 3.87
N ASP A 70 5.81 9.89 3.76
CA ASP A 70 6.75 9.37 4.77
C ASP A 70 6.44 9.89 6.17
N GLN A 71 6.16 11.18 6.29
CA GLN A 71 5.75 11.79 7.56
C GLN A 71 4.44 11.21 8.10
N SER A 72 3.50 10.84 7.23
CA SER A 72 2.25 10.20 7.65
C SER A 72 2.48 8.77 8.16
N VAL A 73 3.34 8.00 7.49
CA VAL A 73 3.73 6.64 7.91
C VAL A 73 4.46 6.68 9.25
N GLY A 74 5.36 7.64 9.46
CA GLY A 74 6.09 7.81 10.72
C GLY A 74 5.21 8.19 11.93
N LYS A 75 3.98 8.67 11.70
CA LYS A 75 3.01 9.04 12.74
C LYS A 75 2.07 7.90 13.15
N VAL A 76 2.12 6.75 12.45
CA VAL A 76 1.30 5.59 12.81
C VAL A 76 1.75 5.08 14.18
N ALA A 77 0.86 5.18 15.16
CA ALA A 77 1.12 4.72 16.52
C ALA A 77 0.99 3.19 16.57
N VAL A 78 2.11 2.53 16.83
CA VAL A 78 2.19 1.07 17.03
C VAL A 78 3.01 0.80 18.29
N GLU A 79 2.58 -0.17 19.07
CA GLU A 79 3.29 -0.62 20.28
C GLU A 79 4.09 -1.89 19.99
N ARG A 80 3.71 -2.63 18.94
CA ARG A 80 4.36 -3.89 18.57
C ARG A 80 5.71 -3.63 17.89
N PRO A 81 6.79 -4.26 18.39
CA PRO A 81 8.11 -4.15 17.77
C PRO A 81 8.12 -4.55 16.29
N GLU A 82 7.37 -5.59 15.90
CA GLU A 82 7.30 -6.04 14.51
C GLU A 82 6.67 -4.97 13.59
N LEU A 83 5.56 -4.36 14.02
CA LEU A 83 4.90 -3.29 13.27
C LEU A 83 5.78 -2.04 13.19
N ARG A 84 6.52 -1.75 14.26
CA ARG A 84 7.50 -0.66 14.24
C ARG A 84 8.62 -0.93 13.24
N ALA A 85 9.13 -2.16 13.18
CA ALA A 85 10.14 -2.56 12.21
C ALA A 85 9.61 -2.44 10.77
N PHE A 86 8.37 -2.82 10.50
CA PHE A 86 7.75 -2.61 9.19
C PHE A 86 7.61 -1.13 8.82
N ILE A 87 7.22 -0.26 9.77
CA ILE A 87 7.21 1.19 9.55
C ILE A 87 8.60 1.67 9.18
N ASP A 88 9.63 1.32 9.95
CA ASP A 88 10.99 1.78 9.70
C ASP A 88 11.54 1.27 8.35
N GLU A 89 11.22 0.03 7.97
CA GLU A 89 11.58 -0.55 6.67
C GLU A 89 10.85 0.16 5.52
N TYR A 90 9.56 0.44 5.67
CA TYR A 90 8.76 1.13 4.65
C TYR A 90 9.24 2.56 4.45
N ARG A 91 9.57 3.28 5.53
CA ARG A 91 10.12 4.63 5.46
C ARG A 91 11.50 4.69 4.78
N LYS A 92 12.35 3.69 5.00
CA LYS A 92 13.62 3.57 4.27
C LYS A 92 13.38 3.38 2.77
N LEU A 93 12.40 2.55 2.40
CA LEU A 93 12.01 2.39 1.00
C LEU A 93 11.53 3.73 0.40
N LEU A 94 10.70 4.50 1.10
CA LEU A 94 10.27 5.82 0.63
C LEU A 94 11.45 6.79 0.44
N ALA A 95 12.44 6.76 1.33
CA ALA A 95 13.67 7.54 1.18
C ALA A 95 14.47 7.13 -0.08
N ASP A 96 14.60 5.84 -0.34
CA ASP A 96 15.25 5.33 -1.56
C ASP A 96 14.49 5.77 -2.82
N VAL A 97 13.16 5.79 -2.75
CA VAL A 97 12.29 6.27 -3.85
C VAL A 97 12.48 7.77 -4.10
N ILE A 98 12.61 8.59 -3.05
CA ILE A 98 12.91 10.03 -3.19
C ILE A 98 14.28 10.25 -3.84
N VAL A 99 15.30 9.49 -3.43
CA VAL A 99 16.63 9.55 -4.05
C VAL A 99 16.54 9.17 -5.53
N TYR A 100 15.84 8.09 -5.84
CA TYR A 100 15.60 7.66 -7.21
C TYR A 100 14.90 8.73 -8.05
N ALA A 101 13.85 9.36 -7.53
CA ALA A 101 13.13 10.44 -8.21
C ALA A 101 14.04 11.64 -8.53
N ARG A 102 14.97 11.98 -7.63
CA ARG A 102 15.97 13.04 -7.86
C ARG A 102 16.96 12.65 -8.94
N GLU A 103 17.42 11.41 -8.95
CA GLU A 103 18.41 10.92 -9.93
C GLU A 103 17.85 10.81 -11.35
N ILE A 104 16.56 10.48 -11.51
CA ILE A 104 15.90 10.48 -12.82
C ILE A 104 15.99 11.85 -13.49
N LYS A 105 15.87 12.95 -12.72
CA LYS A 105 15.86 14.32 -13.24
C LYS A 105 17.11 14.65 -14.06
N ASP A 106 18.23 14.07 -13.67
CA ASP A 106 19.55 14.34 -14.25
C ASP A 106 20.09 13.18 -15.10
N SER A 107 19.37 12.06 -15.18
CA SER A 107 19.84 10.83 -15.85
C SER A 107 19.49 10.80 -17.33
N SER A 108 20.45 10.37 -18.16
CA SER A 108 20.23 10.00 -19.57
C SER A 108 20.16 8.49 -19.79
N ASP A 109 20.37 7.68 -18.76
CA ASP A 109 20.35 6.22 -18.83
C ASP A 109 18.98 5.68 -18.40
N TYR A 110 18.03 5.71 -19.33
CA TYR A 110 16.66 5.26 -19.09
C TYR A 110 16.57 3.77 -18.75
N GLY A 111 17.48 2.93 -19.26
CA GLY A 111 17.47 1.49 -19.00
C GLY A 111 17.85 1.17 -17.55
N GLU A 112 18.87 1.86 -17.04
CA GLU A 112 19.26 1.75 -15.63
C GLU A 112 18.16 2.29 -14.69
N MET A 113 17.50 3.39 -15.07
CA MET A 113 16.38 3.93 -14.28
C MET A 113 15.19 2.96 -14.25
N GLU A 114 14.79 2.41 -15.40
CA GLU A 114 13.71 1.41 -15.46
C GLU A 114 14.02 0.18 -14.59
N ARG A 115 15.26 -0.33 -14.65
CA ARG A 115 15.70 -1.45 -13.82
C ARG A 115 15.56 -1.13 -12.33
N ARG A 116 16.05 0.04 -11.89
CA ARG A 116 15.96 0.48 -10.49
C ARG A 116 14.53 0.70 -10.03
N SER A 117 13.68 1.27 -10.88
CA SER A 117 12.25 1.37 -10.62
C SER A 117 11.62 0.00 -10.36
N GLY A 118 11.94 -0.99 -11.21
CA GLY A 118 11.45 -2.36 -11.04
C GLY A 118 11.90 -3.01 -9.72
N GLU A 119 13.13 -2.74 -9.29
CA GLU A 119 13.65 -3.21 -7.99
C GLU A 119 12.93 -2.55 -6.80
N LEU A 120 12.67 -1.25 -6.88
CA LEU A 120 11.90 -0.53 -5.86
C LEU A 120 10.46 -1.04 -5.77
N SER A 121 9.77 -1.21 -6.91
CA SER A 121 8.42 -1.79 -6.95
C SER A 121 8.37 -3.20 -6.37
N LYS A 122 9.39 -4.03 -6.65
CA LYS A 122 9.47 -5.38 -6.09
C LYS A 122 9.66 -5.35 -4.58
N ARG A 123 10.57 -4.52 -4.08
CA ARG A 123 10.80 -4.34 -2.63
C ARG A 123 9.54 -3.86 -1.91
N GLU A 124 8.81 -2.91 -2.51
CA GLU A 124 7.54 -2.46 -1.97
C GLU A 124 6.54 -3.60 -1.84
N LYS A 125 6.34 -4.34 -2.92
CA LYS A 125 5.41 -5.48 -2.95
C LYS A 125 5.76 -6.52 -1.89
N ASP A 126 7.03 -6.93 -1.83
CA ASP A 126 7.50 -7.93 -0.87
C ASP A 126 7.29 -7.46 0.58
N LEU A 127 7.48 -6.18 0.85
CA LEU A 127 7.25 -5.58 2.16
C LEU A 127 5.76 -5.51 2.51
N VAL A 128 4.92 -5.05 1.58
CA VAL A 128 3.46 -5.01 1.75
C VAL A 128 2.90 -6.42 1.98
N ASP A 129 3.40 -7.43 1.27
CA ASP A 129 3.01 -8.83 1.46
C ASP A 129 3.42 -9.34 2.85
N ARG A 130 4.61 -8.99 3.35
CA ARG A 130 5.02 -9.31 4.73
C ARG A 130 4.13 -8.67 5.78
N ILE A 131 3.79 -7.39 5.61
CA ILE A 131 2.87 -6.66 6.50
C ILE A 131 1.50 -7.34 6.50
N ASN A 132 0.95 -7.63 5.31
CA ASN A 132 -0.33 -8.30 5.15
C ASN A 132 -0.35 -9.68 5.81
N ASN A 133 0.72 -10.46 5.65
CA ASN A 133 0.84 -11.77 6.28
C ASN A 133 0.90 -11.67 7.81
N TYR A 134 1.69 -10.73 8.34
CA TYR A 134 1.74 -10.46 9.79
C TYR A 134 0.39 -10.04 10.35
N CYS A 135 -0.37 -9.26 9.59
CA CYS A 135 -1.68 -8.76 10.01
C CYS A 135 -2.83 -9.76 9.86
N ARG A 136 -2.62 -10.87 9.15
CA ARG A 136 -3.61 -11.95 8.95
C ARG A 136 -3.42 -13.13 9.90
N GLY A 137 -2.17 -13.47 10.23
CA GLY A 137 -1.85 -14.40 11.33
C GLY A 137 -2.10 -13.73 12.66
#